data_AF-A0A382N1C2-F1
#
_entry.id   AF-A0A382N1C2-F1
#
_cell.length_a   1.000
_cell.length_b   1.000
_cell.length_c   1.000
_cell.angle_alpha   90.00
_cell.angle_beta   90.00
_cell.angle_gamma   90.00
#
_symmetry.space_group_name_H-M   'P 1'
#
loop_
_entity.id
_entity.type
_entity.pdbx_description
1 polymer ?
#
loop_
_entity_poly.entity_id
_entity_poly.type
_entity_poly.pdbx_seq_one_letter_code
_entity_poly.pdbx_strand_id
1 'polypeptide(L)'
;RYTVMLAENPFDLDVYFDQKGIVNTNLEYQGRWWVKGDTGKQLFCYEITSNQREPSILSECFPLILMNNPRIGARWPSKFDQNIMYEAVVVEGRPQR
;
A
#
# COMPACT_ATOMS: atom_id res chain seq x y z
N ARG A 1 -1.15 4.74 -4.85
CA ARG A 1 -0.36 5.87 -4.33
C ARG A 1 -0.81 6.16 -2.91
N TYR A 2 0.13 6.44 -2.04
CA TYR A 2 -0.06 6.81 -0.65
C TYR A 2 0.61 8.16 -0.43
N THR A 3 -0.05 9.08 0.25
CA THR A 3 0.60 10.27 0.83
C THR A 3 0.81 9.97 2.31
N VAL A 4 2.06 9.72 2.70
CA VAL A 4 2.45 9.41 4.07
C VAL A 4 2.58 10.72 4.84
N MET A 5 1.74 10.91 5.86
CA MET A 5 1.68 12.15 6.63
C MET A 5 2.58 12.04 7.87
N LEU A 6 3.84 12.48 7.73
CA LEU A 6 4.75 12.73 8.85
C LEU A 6 4.71 14.22 9.22
N ALA A 7 4.79 14.53 10.51
CA ALA A 7 4.52 15.88 11.06
C ALA A 7 5.22 17.04 10.31
N GLU A 8 6.45 16.83 9.85
CA GLU A 8 7.25 17.88 9.20
C GLU A 8 7.63 17.57 7.74
N ASN A 9 7.35 16.37 7.23
CA ASN A 9 7.82 15.97 5.91
C ASN A 9 6.92 14.91 5.26
N PRO A 10 5.77 15.30 4.69
CA PRO A 10 4.92 14.36 3.95
C PRO A 10 5.61 13.92 2.66
N PHE A 11 5.37 12.69 2.24
CA PHE A 11 5.91 12.17 0.98
C PHE A 11 4.92 11.24 0.27
N ASP A 12 5.06 11.15 -1.06
CA ASP A 12 4.25 10.28 -1.89
C ASP A 12 4.98 8.95 -2.18
N LEU A 13 4.28 7.86 -1.92
CA LEU A 13 4.73 6.48 -2.11
C LEU A 13 3.78 5.74 -3.05
N ASP A 14 4.30 5.29 -4.17
CA ASP A 14 3.60 4.38 -5.07
C ASP A 14 3.96 2.94 -4.75
N VAL A 15 2.94 2.09 -4.74
CA VAL A 15 3.04 0.68 -4.38
C VAL A 15 2.50 -0.14 -5.53
N TYR A 16 3.31 -1.09 -6.00
CA TYR A 16 3.05 -1.91 -7.17
C TYR A 16 3.10 -3.39 -6.78
N PHE A 17 2.00 -4.09 -7.00
CA PHE A 17 1.84 -5.50 -6.69
C PHE A 17 2.08 -6.34 -7.95
N ASP A 18 3.01 -7.28 -7.88
CA ASP A 18 3.24 -8.24 -8.96
C ASP A 18 2.49 -9.57 -8.73
N GLN A 19 2.48 -10.46 -9.72
CA GLN A 19 1.80 -11.76 -9.58
C GLN A 19 2.56 -12.76 -8.69
N LYS A 20 3.81 -12.47 -8.32
CA LYS A 20 4.69 -13.35 -7.55
C LYS A 20 4.62 -13.09 -6.03
N GLY A 21 3.74 -12.20 -5.59
CA GLY A 21 3.66 -11.82 -4.18
C GLY A 21 4.66 -10.74 -3.77
N ILE A 22 5.34 -10.08 -4.72
CA ILE A 22 6.33 -9.04 -4.46
C ILE A 22 5.66 -7.66 -4.59
N VAL A 23 6.07 -6.77 -3.69
CA VAL A 23 5.69 -5.36 -3.70
C VAL A 23 6.90 -4.51 -4.08
N ASN A 24 6.76 -3.75 -5.15
CA ASN A 24 7.74 -2.76 -5.58
C ASN A 24 7.22 -1.36 -5.27
N THR A 25 8.12 -0.40 -5.07
CA THR A 25 7.74 0.99 -4.84
C THR A 25 8.60 1.95 -5.66
N ASN A 26 8.18 3.22 -5.76
CA ASN A 26 8.97 4.29 -6.37
C ASN A 26 10.08 4.85 -5.44
N LEU A 27 10.10 4.39 -4.17
CA LEU A 27 11.06 4.78 -3.16
C LEU A 27 11.80 3.53 -2.64
N GLU A 28 12.64 3.69 -1.63
CA GLU A 28 13.49 2.64 -1.07
C GLU A 28 12.72 1.75 -0.08
N TYR A 29 11.51 1.35 -0.46
CA TYR A 29 10.69 0.34 0.21
C TYR A 29 10.60 -0.92 -0.63
N GLN A 30 10.75 -2.08 0.02
CA GLN A 30 10.57 -3.39 -0.59
C GLN A 30 9.65 -4.23 0.27
N GLY A 31 8.90 -5.14 -0.35
CA GLY A 31 8.01 -5.96 0.44
C GLY A 31 7.29 -7.06 -0.31
N ARG A 32 6.24 -7.55 0.32
CA ARG A 32 5.46 -8.68 -0.15
C ARG A 32 3.98 -8.48 0.13
N TRP A 33 3.15 -9.14 -0.67
CA TRP A 33 1.71 -9.21 -0.48
C TRP A 33 1.24 -10.66 -0.41
N TRP A 34 0.13 -10.87 0.27
CA TRP A 34 -0.51 -12.17 0.41
C TRP A 34 -2.02 -12.01 0.60
N VAL A 35 -2.76 -13.09 0.40
CA VAL A 35 -4.20 -13.17 0.70
C VAL A 35 -4.39 -13.99 1.97
N LYS A 36 -5.23 -13.51 2.89
CA LYS A 36 -5.61 -14.25 4.10
C LYS A 36 -7.13 -14.33 4.24
N GLY A 37 -7.61 -15.36 4.92
CA GLY A 37 -9.03 -15.57 5.22
C GLY A 37 -9.75 -16.50 4.23
N ASP A 38 -10.99 -16.82 4.57
CA ASP A 38 -11.81 -17.79 3.85
C ASP A 38 -12.39 -17.23 2.55
N THR A 39 -12.81 -18.12 1.65
CA THR A 39 -13.51 -17.78 0.41
C THR A 39 -14.70 -16.86 0.69
N GLY A 40 -14.72 -15.68 0.04
CA GLY A 40 -15.76 -14.66 0.23
C GLY A 40 -15.50 -13.67 1.37
N LYS A 41 -14.47 -13.90 2.18
CA LYS A 41 -13.99 -12.98 3.24
C LYS A 41 -12.48 -12.73 3.14
N GLN A 42 -11.90 -12.97 1.96
CA GLN A 42 -10.49 -12.79 1.74
C GLN A 42 -10.08 -11.33 1.93
N LEU A 43 -8.96 -11.15 2.61
CA LEU A 43 -8.26 -9.87 2.75
C LEU A 43 -7.00 -9.92 1.89
N PHE A 44 -6.79 -8.87 1.11
CA PHE A 44 -5.51 -8.56 0.50
C PHE A 44 -4.66 -7.85 1.55
N CYS A 45 -3.49 -8.39 1.85
CA CYS A 45 -2.56 -7.83 2.80
C CYS A 45 -1.21 -7.58 2.13
N TYR A 46 -0.52 -6.54 2.55
CA TYR A 46 0.86 -6.32 2.16
C TYR A 46 1.66 -5.65 3.27
N GLU A 47 2.97 -5.84 3.21
CA GLU A 47 3.95 -5.21 4.08
C GLU A 47 5.14 -4.79 3.24
N ILE A 48 5.61 -3.57 3.45
CA ILE A 48 6.83 -3.03 2.88
C ILE A 48 7.72 -2.48 4.00
N THR A 49 9.02 -2.63 3.82
CA THR A 49 10.03 -2.19 4.78
C THR A 49 11.11 -1.37 4.09
N SER A 50 11.71 -0.45 4.83
CA SER A 50 12.85 0.37 4.39
C SER A 50 13.90 0.43 5.49
N ASN A 51 15.16 0.26 5.11
CA ASN A 51 16.31 0.51 5.98
C ASN A 51 16.86 1.94 5.83
N GLN A 52 16.22 2.77 5.00
CA GLN A 52 16.72 4.10 4.61
C GLN A 52 15.71 5.21 4.88
N ARG A 53 14.47 4.88 5.22
CA ARG A 53 13.39 5.84 5.47
C ARG A 53 12.64 5.49 6.74
N GLU A 54 12.14 6.53 7.40
CA GLU A 54 11.05 6.41 8.36
C GLU A 54 9.72 6.77 7.67
N PRO A 55 8.64 6.04 7.93
CA PRO A 55 8.56 4.87 8.82
C PRO A 55 9.25 3.64 8.22
N SER A 56 10.04 2.92 9.00
CA SER A 56 10.80 1.74 8.51
C SER A 56 9.94 0.56 8.06
N ILE A 57 8.67 0.51 8.46
CA ILE A 57 7.71 -0.54 8.06
C ILE A 57 6.37 0.15 7.75
N LEU A 58 5.65 -0.36 6.77
CA LEU A 58 4.28 0.04 6.41
C LEU A 58 3.51 -1.23 6.00
N SER A 59 2.39 -1.56 6.65
CA SER A 59 1.57 -2.75 6.38
C SER A 59 0.03 -2.54 6.39
N GLU A 60 -0.67 -2.92 5.32
CA GLU A 60 -2.13 -2.74 5.22
C GLU A 60 -2.83 -4.06 4.90
N CYS A 61 -4.06 -4.23 5.39
CA CYS A 61 -4.96 -5.30 4.97
C CYS A 61 -6.35 -4.72 4.66
N PHE A 62 -6.92 -5.06 3.52
CA PHE A 62 -8.28 -4.66 3.14
C PHE A 62 -9.00 -5.77 2.37
N PRO A 63 -10.35 -5.73 2.26
CA PRO A 63 -11.10 -6.76 1.54
C PRO A 63 -10.60 -6.93 0.11
N LEU A 64 -10.24 -8.17 -0.27
CA LEU A 64 -9.68 -8.50 -1.59
C LEU A 64 -10.60 -8.05 -2.74
N ILE A 65 -11.92 -8.05 -2.49
CA ILE A 65 -12.92 -7.60 -3.47
C ILE A 65 -12.69 -6.14 -3.93
N LEU A 66 -12.05 -5.31 -3.11
CA LEU A 66 -11.71 -3.93 -3.48
C LEU A 66 -10.63 -3.85 -4.55
N MET A 67 -9.80 -4.90 -4.72
CA MET A 67 -8.83 -5.00 -5.83
C MET A 67 -9.51 -5.30 -7.17
N ASN A 68 -10.67 -5.95 -7.16
CA ASN A 68 -11.42 -6.29 -8.37
C ASN A 68 -12.21 -5.10 -8.92
N ASN A 69 -12.55 -4.14 -8.05
CA ASN A 69 -13.18 -2.89 -8.43
C ASN A 69 -12.38 -1.72 -7.83
N PRO A 70 -11.17 -1.46 -8.35
CA PRO A 70 -10.39 -0.34 -7.89
C PRO A 70 -11.18 0.92 -8.24
N ARG A 71 -11.73 1.59 -7.23
CA ARG A 71 -12.33 2.91 -7.42
C ARG A 71 -11.18 3.86 -7.73
N ILE A 72 -10.83 3.97 -9.01
CA ILE A 72 -9.80 4.88 -9.50
C ILE A 72 -10.11 6.28 -8.97
N GLY A 73 -9.13 6.92 -8.35
CA GLY A 73 -9.26 8.25 -7.77
C GLY A 73 -9.96 8.32 -6.41
N ALA A 74 -10.53 7.23 -5.89
CA ALA A 74 -11.08 7.23 -4.54
C ALA A 74 -9.95 7.27 -3.50
N ARG A 75 -10.01 8.25 -2.61
CA ARG A 75 -9.11 8.37 -1.46
C ARG A 75 -9.73 7.67 -0.26
N TRP A 76 -8.93 6.91 0.48
CA TRP A 76 -9.33 6.40 1.78
C TRP A 76 -8.27 6.73 2.83
N PRO A 77 -8.69 7.15 4.05
CA PRO A 77 -7.78 7.20 5.17
C PRO A 77 -7.42 5.77 5.53
N SER A 78 -6.14 5.50 5.66
CA SER A 78 -5.69 4.24 6.17
C SER A 78 -4.60 4.47 7.20
N LYS A 79 -4.50 3.50 8.11
CA LYS A 79 -3.74 3.63 9.34
C LYS A 79 -2.88 2.39 9.46
N PHE A 80 -1.57 2.61 9.49
CA PHE A 80 -0.62 1.55 9.76
C PHE A 80 -0.68 1.31 11.27
N ASP A 81 -0.36 0.08 11.72
CA ASP A 81 -0.33 -0.29 13.14
C ASP A 81 0.59 0.64 13.98
N GLN A 82 1.43 1.45 13.34
CA GLN A 82 2.39 2.37 13.93
C GLN A 82 1.86 3.80 14.18
N ASN A 83 0.53 4.00 14.21
CA ASN A 83 -0.09 5.31 14.47
C ASN A 83 0.19 6.38 13.38
N ILE A 84 0.69 5.97 12.21
CA ILE A 84 0.91 6.84 11.06
C ILE A 84 -0.36 6.85 10.21
N MET A 85 -0.89 8.06 9.98
CA MET A 85 -2.01 8.31 9.09
C MET A 85 -1.50 8.51 7.67
N TYR A 86 -2.20 7.96 6.69
CA TYR A 86 -1.92 8.22 5.29
C TYR A 86 -3.22 8.25 4.47
N GLU A 87 -3.17 8.98 3.37
CA GLU A 87 -4.21 8.93 2.35
C GLU A 87 -3.77 7.99 1.23
N ALA A 88 -4.57 6.98 0.95
CA ALA A 88 -4.33 6.03 -0.13
C ALA A 88 -5.28 6.31 -1.30
N VAL A 89 -4.79 6.21 -2.53
CA VAL A 89 -5.58 6.35 -3.75
C VAL A 89 -5.10 5.36 -4.82
N VAL A 90 -6.04 4.75 -5.53
CA VAL A 90 -5.71 4.00 -6.75
C VAL A 90 -5.62 4.99 -7.90
N VAL A 91 -4.47 5.02 -8.57
CA VAL A 91 -4.24 5.86 -9.75
C VAL A 91 -4.38 5.02 -11.03
N GLU A 92 -4.84 5.65 -12.10
CA GLU A 92 -4.87 5.03 -13.42
C GLU A 92 -3.45 4.81 -13.96
N GLY A 93 -3.20 3.65 -14.55
CA GLY A 93 -1.95 3.30 -15.23
C GLY A 93 -0.92 2.55 -14.36
N ARG A 94 0.05 1.93 -15.05
CA ARG A 94 1.33 1.54 -14.45
C ARG A 94 2.33 2.67 -14.75
N PRO A 95 3.29 2.98 -13.87
CA PRO A 95 4.38 3.89 -14.22
C PRO A 95 5.01 3.34 -15.51
N GLN A 96 5.12 4.21 -16.52
CA GLN A 96 5.87 3.86 -17.72
C GLN A 96 7.31 3.59 -17.25
N ARG A 97 7.78 2.38 -17.53
CA ARG A 97 9.17 1.97 -17.31
C ARG A 97 10.10 2.82 -18.15
#